data_AF-A0A388KZA4-F1
#
_entry.id   AF-A0A388KZA4-F1
#
_cell.length_a   1.000
_cell.length_b   1.000
_cell.length_c   1.000
_cell.angle_alpha   90.00
_cell.angle_beta   90.00
_cell.angle_gamma   90.00
#
_symmetry.space_group_name_H-M   'P 1'
#
loop_
_entity.id
_entity.type
_entity.pdbx_description
1 polymer ?
#
loop_
_entity_poly.entity_id
_entity_poly.type
_entity_poly.pdbx_seq_one_letter_code
_entity_poly.pdbx_strand_id
1 'polypeptide(L)'
;MPKPTLKVAAIRVCPLVAPLTAMVILSLNAVMYLDALAAGRAGGRGEGVIAVLNAPSRSRDMLRERVVVVPNTTHGVGEEHTNAEDVDCAAIDFAGNRILSAEDFGDLASVPSRFIRLRRSDASAGPMSFQESTLSGRRDRRDDDDGGTAYTNATGRDRANKQAQRSRVVVSSGKTKIPDRVFFLNMYQNIRGCAHTQCSIESFLAKNPNYTVYIYSSNLTYFRTKWSERKDPRIVLKTADFADIFSGTPFENWYASGTYRKTRWIPNNLSNAARLALVWKYGGTYLDMDFISLNPMPAGLGSAVAAEDDKSINNAFIRFSAGHQFVREAMKDFVADFSGNLWGHQGPKLLTRVFMRNCLDIDELEEWLVSRKLPRDEAKALIRAQVRDLNATRLSAAYVPPDFCYDLTVMKRESVYPLWCSEAKLLKTPWRQACKLCRELQEKAIMLHYWGHSFPHNDSFSESSIMGKLMTATCPRTFAQCGWGPSG
;
A
#
# COMPACT_ATOMS: atom_id res chain seq x y z
N MET A 1 -12.69 36.01 19.37
CA MET A 1 -12.71 35.05 18.24
C MET A 1 -12.25 33.70 18.75
N PRO A 2 -13.02 32.60 18.58
CA PRO A 2 -12.60 31.29 19.06
C PRO A 2 -11.54 30.69 18.13
N LYS A 3 -10.50 30.09 18.73
CA LYS A 3 -9.40 29.40 18.04
C LYS A 3 -9.93 28.18 17.28
N PRO A 4 -9.49 27.92 16.04
CA PRO A 4 -9.85 26.70 15.34
C PRO A 4 -9.15 25.50 15.97
N THR A 5 -9.93 24.60 16.57
CA THR A 5 -9.46 23.27 16.98
C THR A 5 -9.25 22.40 15.73
N LEU A 6 -7.99 22.06 15.46
CA LEU A 6 -7.60 21.10 14.44
C LEU A 6 -8.15 19.71 14.83
N LYS A 7 -9.19 19.23 14.14
CA LYS A 7 -9.64 17.83 14.26
C LYS A 7 -8.61 16.94 13.56
N VAL A 8 -7.77 16.28 14.35
CA VAL A 8 -6.93 15.18 13.87
C VAL A 8 -7.85 14.06 13.41
N ALA A 9 -7.86 13.76 12.11
CA ALA A 9 -8.55 12.59 11.59
C ALA A 9 -7.90 11.34 12.19
N ALA A 10 -8.66 10.65 13.05
CA ALA A 10 -8.25 9.37 13.58
C ALA A 10 -8.14 8.36 12.42
N ILE A 11 -6.97 7.75 12.26
CA ILE A 11 -6.83 6.51 11.50
C ILE A 11 -7.76 5.51 12.18
N ARG A 12 -8.75 4.99 11.45
CA ARG A 12 -9.67 3.97 11.96
C ARG A 12 -8.87 2.68 12.15
N VAL A 13 -8.36 2.48 13.37
CA VAL A 13 -7.67 1.26 13.76
C VAL A 13 -8.71 0.15 13.85
N CYS A 14 -8.46 -0.97 13.17
CA CYS A 14 -9.29 -2.14 13.36
C CYS A 14 -9.08 -2.69 14.78
N PRO A 15 -10.15 -2.93 15.55
CA PRO A 15 -9.99 -3.54 16.87
C PRO A 15 -9.47 -4.97 16.67
N LEU A 16 -8.24 -5.22 17.14
CA LEU A 16 -7.71 -6.57 17.24
C LEU A 16 -8.45 -7.28 18.36
N VAL A 17 -9.06 -8.43 18.06
CA VAL A 17 -9.49 -9.38 19.09
C VAL A 17 -8.23 -9.92 19.74
N ALA A 18 -7.89 -9.40 20.93
CA ALA A 18 -6.81 -9.96 21.71
C ALA A 18 -7.15 -11.42 22.07
N PRO A 19 -6.25 -12.39 21.87
CA PRO A 19 -6.46 -13.73 22.41
C PRO A 19 -6.45 -13.65 23.94
N LEU A 20 -7.47 -14.22 24.57
CA LEU A 20 -7.71 -14.27 26.02
C LEU A 20 -6.67 -15.10 26.82
N THR A 21 -5.49 -15.36 26.27
CA THR A 21 -4.46 -16.23 26.88
C THR A 21 -3.15 -15.52 27.21
N ALA A 22 -3.19 -14.22 27.50
CA ALA A 22 -2.07 -13.47 28.06
C ALA A 22 -2.32 -12.97 29.50
N MET A 23 -3.13 -13.71 30.28
CA MET A 23 -3.14 -13.61 31.74
C MET A 23 -2.54 -14.90 32.28
N VAL A 24 -1.28 -14.84 32.69
CA VAL A 24 -0.58 -15.64 33.70
C VAL A 24 0.90 -15.54 33.34
N ILE A 25 1.58 -14.62 34.04
CA ILE A 25 3.00 -14.63 34.46
C ILE A 25 3.41 -13.17 34.68
N LEU A 26 3.92 -12.90 35.90
CA LEU A 26 4.34 -11.62 36.51
C LEU A 26 3.15 -10.83 37.08
N SER A 27 2.99 -10.71 38.40
CA SER A 27 4.02 -10.28 39.35
C SER A 27 3.77 -10.78 40.78
N LEU A 28 4.60 -11.71 41.23
CA LEU A 28 5.16 -11.71 42.58
C LEU A 28 6.43 -10.83 42.55
N ASN A 29 6.64 -10.07 43.63
CA ASN A 29 7.78 -9.21 43.96
C ASN A 29 7.78 -7.78 43.39
N ALA A 30 7.37 -6.84 44.24
CA ALA A 30 8.18 -5.72 44.79
C ALA A 30 7.21 -4.66 45.35
N VAL A 31 6.76 -4.77 46.61
CA VAL A 31 7.34 -4.03 47.76
C VAL A 31 8.55 -3.17 47.37
N MET A 32 8.34 -1.86 47.25
CA MET A 32 9.13 -0.78 47.88
C MET A 32 8.67 0.58 47.34
N TYR A 33 8.74 1.59 48.21
CA TYR A 33 8.45 3.03 48.02
C TYR A 33 6.99 3.51 48.09
N LEU A 34 6.48 3.53 49.31
CA LEU A 34 5.78 4.69 49.88
C LEU A 34 6.86 5.65 50.42
N ASP A 35 6.85 6.92 49.96
CA ASP A 35 7.05 8.12 50.78
C ASP A 35 7.29 9.34 49.88
N ALA A 36 6.28 10.21 49.80
CA ALA A 36 6.39 11.68 49.79
C ALA A 36 5.09 12.28 49.24
N LEU A 37 4.21 12.71 50.14
CA LEU A 37 3.58 14.03 50.17
C LEU A 37 2.30 13.96 51.03
N ALA A 38 2.51 14.08 52.34
CA ALA A 38 1.50 14.52 53.28
C ALA A 38 2.01 15.80 53.96
N ALA A 39 1.41 16.95 53.65
CA ALA A 39 1.25 18.08 54.58
C ALA A 39 0.44 19.21 53.91
N GLY A 40 -0.80 19.42 54.35
CA GLY A 40 -1.62 20.57 53.96
C GLY A 40 -3.10 20.44 54.31
N ARG A 41 -3.41 20.55 55.63
CA ARG A 41 -4.74 20.75 56.27
C ARG A 41 -5.63 21.76 55.51
N ALA A 42 -6.98 21.82 55.57
CA ALA A 42 -8.08 21.25 56.36
C ALA A 42 -9.36 21.42 55.49
N GLY A 43 -10.33 20.51 55.49
CA GLY A 43 -11.49 20.51 56.41
C GLY A 43 -12.81 20.55 55.61
N GLY A 44 -13.77 19.67 55.92
CA GLY A 44 -15.14 19.73 55.37
C GLY A 44 -15.79 18.37 55.13
N ARG A 45 -16.85 18.08 55.89
CA ARG A 45 -17.68 16.86 55.91
C ARG A 45 -18.46 16.66 54.60
N GLY A 46 -18.82 15.42 54.26
CA GLY A 46 -19.93 15.15 53.35
C GLY A 46 -19.89 13.77 52.72
N GLU A 47 -20.88 12.95 53.03
CA GLU A 47 -21.14 11.59 52.55
C GLU A 47 -21.23 11.53 51.01
N GLY A 48 -20.52 10.58 50.40
CA GLY A 48 -20.62 10.28 48.97
C GLY A 48 -21.73 9.29 48.67
N VAL A 49 -22.93 9.81 48.39
CA VAL A 49 -24.04 9.06 47.79
C VAL A 49 -23.85 9.04 46.27
N ILE A 50 -23.93 7.84 45.69
CA ILE A 50 -23.97 7.59 44.25
C ILE A 50 -25.26 8.22 43.68
N ALA A 51 -25.13 9.27 42.88
CA ALA A 51 -26.23 9.86 42.14
C ALA A 51 -26.10 9.52 40.65
N VAL A 52 -26.93 8.59 40.19
CA VAL A 52 -27.36 8.44 38.81
C VAL A 52 -28.29 9.63 38.52
N LEU A 53 -27.91 10.50 37.59
CA LEU A 53 -28.79 11.56 37.11
C LEU A 53 -29.09 11.38 35.62
N ASN A 54 -30.40 11.25 35.38
CA ASN A 54 -31.07 11.20 34.10
C ASN A 54 -31.60 12.59 33.71
N ALA A 55 -31.82 12.76 32.40
CA ALA A 55 -32.72 13.71 31.71
C ALA A 55 -32.19 15.15 31.40
N PRO A 56 -32.80 15.93 30.47
CA PRO A 56 -33.98 15.67 29.61
C PRO A 56 -33.89 16.09 28.12
N SER A 57 -34.96 15.76 27.40
CA SER A 57 -35.30 16.07 26.00
C SER A 57 -35.86 17.49 25.73
N ARG A 58 -35.55 18.09 24.56
CA ARG A 58 -36.46 18.70 23.54
C ARG A 58 -35.95 20.00 22.87
N SER A 59 -35.79 19.94 21.54
CA SER A 59 -36.27 20.90 20.50
C SER A 59 -35.78 20.38 19.11
N ARG A 60 -36.62 19.88 18.19
CA ARG A 60 -37.33 20.57 17.07
C ARG A 60 -36.55 21.81 16.58
N ASP A 61 -36.06 21.91 15.34
CA ASP A 61 -36.79 21.76 14.08
C ASP A 61 -35.88 21.71 12.82
N MET A 62 -36.47 21.17 11.75
CA MET A 62 -36.20 21.36 10.30
C MET A 62 -34.93 20.80 9.60
N LEU A 63 -35.12 19.72 8.82
CA LEU A 63 -35.01 19.73 7.36
C LEU A 63 -35.72 18.49 6.79
N ARG A 64 -36.81 18.71 6.04
CA ARG A 64 -37.62 17.72 5.34
C ARG A 64 -36.92 17.33 4.03
N GLU A 65 -36.65 16.04 3.82
CA GLU A 65 -36.51 15.48 2.48
C GLU A 65 -37.82 14.78 2.08
N ARG A 66 -38.21 15.04 0.82
CA ARG A 66 -39.48 14.65 0.21
C ARG A 66 -39.52 13.14 0.00
N VAL A 67 -40.46 12.47 0.66
CA VAL A 67 -40.93 11.14 0.26
C VAL A 67 -41.94 11.33 -0.87
N VAL A 68 -41.57 10.92 -2.08
CA VAL A 68 -42.52 10.80 -3.20
C VAL A 68 -43.16 9.42 -3.07
N VAL A 69 -44.43 9.39 -2.68
CA VAL A 69 -45.30 8.22 -2.74
C VAL A 69 -45.86 8.16 -4.16
N VAL A 70 -45.61 7.07 -4.88
CA VAL A 70 -46.26 6.79 -6.17
C VAL A 70 -47.36 5.75 -5.93
N PRO A 71 -48.60 5.92 -6.43
CA PRO A 71 -49.71 5.05 -6.11
C PRO A 71 -49.67 3.73 -6.91
N ASN A 72 -50.25 2.71 -6.28
CA ASN A 72 -50.44 1.36 -6.78
C ASN A 72 -51.55 1.34 -7.85
N THR A 73 -51.30 0.77 -9.03
CA THR A 73 -52.35 0.37 -9.98
C THR A 73 -52.12 -1.07 -10.44
N THR A 74 -53.19 -1.87 -10.35
CA THR A 74 -53.23 -3.30 -10.68
C THR A 74 -53.62 -3.56 -12.13
N HIS A 75 -53.07 -4.68 -12.64
CA HIS A 75 -53.44 -5.50 -13.81
C HIS A 75 -52.89 -5.15 -15.21
N GLY A 76 -52.10 -6.09 -15.74
CA GLY A 76 -51.74 -6.25 -17.15
C GLY A 76 -50.65 -7.31 -17.32
N VAL A 77 -50.91 -8.34 -18.12
CA VAL A 77 -50.11 -9.55 -18.32
C VAL A 77 -48.86 -9.29 -19.17
N GLY A 78 -47.73 -9.88 -18.76
CA GLY A 78 -46.66 -10.40 -19.62
C GLY A 78 -45.87 -9.39 -20.46
N GLU A 79 -44.72 -8.96 -19.94
CA GLU A 79 -43.51 -8.73 -20.74
C GLU A 79 -42.30 -8.77 -19.80
N GLU A 80 -41.42 -9.75 -20.01
CA GLU A 80 -40.21 -9.99 -19.24
C GLU A 80 -39.16 -8.94 -19.64
N HIS A 81 -39.32 -7.71 -19.16
CA HIS A 81 -38.29 -6.68 -19.25
C HIS A 81 -37.18 -7.01 -18.24
N THR A 82 -36.23 -7.86 -18.64
CA THR A 82 -34.95 -7.96 -17.93
C THR A 82 -34.28 -6.59 -18.00
N ASN A 83 -34.17 -5.93 -16.85
CA ASN A 83 -33.52 -4.62 -16.73
C ASN A 83 -32.10 -4.72 -17.32
N ALA A 84 -31.65 -3.74 -18.11
CA ALA A 84 -30.31 -3.78 -18.71
C ALA A 84 -29.20 -3.91 -17.64
N GLU A 85 -29.44 -3.38 -16.43
CA GLU A 85 -28.57 -3.56 -15.27
C GLU A 85 -28.51 -5.02 -14.77
N ASP A 86 -29.61 -5.79 -14.87
CA ASP A 86 -29.67 -7.19 -14.45
C ASP A 86 -28.93 -8.12 -15.43
N VAL A 87 -29.00 -7.82 -16.74
CA VAL A 87 -28.25 -8.54 -17.79
C VAL A 87 -26.75 -8.28 -17.65
N ASP A 88 -26.36 -7.03 -17.43
CA ASP A 88 -24.96 -6.63 -17.20
C ASP A 88 -24.42 -7.20 -15.87
N CYS A 89 -25.27 -7.35 -14.85
CA CYS A 89 -24.86 -8.03 -13.63
C CYS A 89 -24.63 -9.54 -13.83
N ALA A 90 -25.45 -10.18 -14.64
CA ALA A 90 -25.33 -11.61 -14.92
C ALA A 90 -24.00 -11.98 -15.62
N ALA A 91 -23.37 -11.02 -16.32
CA ALA A 91 -22.09 -11.20 -17.00
C ALA A 91 -20.85 -11.19 -16.08
N ILE A 92 -21.02 -10.96 -14.76
CA ILE A 92 -19.90 -10.94 -13.82
C ILE A 92 -19.35 -12.36 -13.61
N ASP A 93 -18.11 -12.53 -14.01
CA ASP A 93 -17.31 -13.74 -13.90
C ASP A 93 -15.89 -13.45 -13.37
N PHE A 94 -15.63 -13.90 -12.15
CA PHE A 94 -14.31 -13.83 -11.53
C PHE A 94 -13.43 -15.06 -11.82
N ALA A 95 -13.95 -16.08 -12.51
CA ALA A 95 -13.15 -17.25 -12.90
C ALA A 95 -12.25 -16.90 -14.09
N GLY A 96 -12.78 -16.14 -15.05
CA GLY A 96 -12.03 -15.59 -16.17
C GLY A 96 -10.84 -14.71 -15.76
N ASN A 97 -9.83 -14.64 -16.63
CA ASN A 97 -8.67 -13.77 -16.48
C ASN A 97 -8.77 -12.63 -17.47
N ARG A 98 -8.69 -11.39 -16.98
CA ARG A 98 -8.36 -10.26 -17.83
C ARG A 98 -6.85 -10.16 -17.89
N ILE A 99 -6.30 -10.15 -19.11
CA ILE A 99 -4.88 -9.88 -19.30
C ILE A 99 -4.70 -8.38 -19.14
N LEU A 100 -3.95 -7.99 -18.11
CA LEU A 100 -3.76 -6.60 -17.74
C LEU A 100 -2.27 -6.26 -17.85
N SER A 101 -2.00 -5.07 -18.34
CA SER A 101 -0.68 -4.46 -18.45
C SER A 101 -0.42 -3.54 -17.26
N ALA A 102 0.83 -3.13 -17.06
CA ALA A 102 1.17 -2.15 -16.02
C ALA A 102 0.43 -0.80 -16.20
N GLU A 103 0.07 -0.44 -17.43
CA GLU A 103 -0.59 0.83 -17.77
C GLU A 103 -2.05 0.88 -17.29
N ASP A 104 -2.71 -0.28 -17.19
CA ASP A 104 -4.14 -0.38 -16.83
C ASP A 104 -4.43 0.05 -15.38
N PHE A 105 -3.44 -0.04 -14.49
CA PHE A 105 -3.61 0.24 -13.07
C PHE A 105 -3.27 1.68 -12.69
N GLY A 106 -2.65 2.42 -13.60
CA GLY A 106 -2.19 3.78 -13.39
C GLY A 106 -1.14 3.91 -12.27
N ASP A 107 -0.24 4.86 -12.45
CA ASP A 107 0.67 5.29 -11.39
C ASP A 107 0.09 6.55 -10.75
N LEU A 108 -0.41 6.46 -9.52
CA LEU A 108 -0.89 7.65 -8.79
C LEU A 108 0.20 8.71 -8.64
N ALA A 109 1.46 8.32 -8.72
CA ALA A 109 2.57 9.24 -8.68
C ALA A 109 2.85 9.97 -10.00
N SER A 110 2.26 9.53 -11.11
CA SER A 110 2.38 10.19 -12.43
C SER A 110 1.23 11.16 -12.74
N VAL A 111 0.16 11.16 -11.94
CA VAL A 111 -0.99 12.05 -12.10
C VAL A 111 -1.16 12.95 -10.87
N PRO A 112 -1.75 14.15 -11.01
CA PRO A 112 -2.00 15.03 -9.88
C PRO A 112 -2.81 14.34 -8.77
N SER A 113 -2.13 14.09 -7.64
CA SER A 113 -2.62 13.37 -6.46
C SER A 113 -1.76 13.70 -5.24
N ARG A 114 -2.10 13.15 -4.07
CA ARG A 114 -1.26 13.24 -2.87
C ARG A 114 0.05 12.46 -2.94
N PHE A 115 0.24 11.62 -3.96
CA PHE A 115 1.48 10.87 -4.19
C PHE A 115 2.27 11.40 -5.40
N ILE A 116 2.01 12.62 -5.85
CA ILE A 116 2.72 13.19 -7.00
C ILE A 116 4.23 13.15 -6.80
N ARG A 117 4.97 12.65 -7.79
CA ARG A 117 6.40 12.39 -7.68
C ARG A 117 7.23 13.43 -8.43
N LEU A 118 8.36 13.79 -7.82
CA LEU A 118 9.42 14.60 -8.44
C LEU A 118 9.86 13.99 -9.77
N ARG A 119 9.84 14.80 -10.83
CA ARG A 119 10.26 14.37 -12.17
C ARG A 119 11.77 14.41 -12.31
N ARG A 120 12.31 13.60 -13.22
CA ARG A 120 13.73 13.69 -13.57
C ARG A 120 13.91 15.00 -14.33
N SER A 121 14.82 15.85 -13.88
CA SER A 121 15.18 17.05 -14.63
C SER A 121 15.83 16.61 -15.93
N ASP A 122 15.20 16.93 -17.06
CA ASP A 122 15.82 16.73 -18.36
C ASP A 122 17.06 17.62 -18.41
N ALA A 123 18.25 17.01 -18.46
CA ALA A 123 19.53 17.70 -18.53
C ALA A 123 19.72 18.50 -19.85
N SER A 124 18.66 18.73 -20.62
CA SER A 124 18.64 19.47 -21.88
C SER A 124 17.88 20.80 -21.81
N ALA A 125 17.20 21.14 -20.71
CA ALA A 125 16.62 22.47 -20.53
C ALA A 125 17.67 23.40 -19.90
N GLY A 126 18.63 23.86 -20.71
CA GLY A 126 19.47 25.00 -20.34
C GLY A 126 18.59 26.22 -20.05
N PRO A 127 19.07 27.19 -19.23
CA PRO A 127 18.27 28.36 -18.90
C PRO A 127 17.89 29.08 -20.20
N MET A 128 16.60 29.34 -20.40
CA MET A 128 16.15 30.30 -21.40
C MET A 128 16.80 31.64 -21.07
N SER A 129 17.89 31.97 -21.77
CA SER A 129 18.44 33.31 -21.76
C SER A 129 17.38 34.23 -22.37
N PHE A 130 16.79 35.08 -21.54
CA PHE A 130 16.15 36.29 -22.02
C PHE A 130 17.23 37.12 -22.72
N GLN A 131 17.28 37.05 -24.06
CA GLN A 131 18.06 38.00 -24.85
C GLN A 131 17.23 39.27 -24.99
N GLU A 132 17.60 40.26 -24.20
CA GLU A 132 17.14 41.63 -24.31
C GLU A 132 17.67 42.20 -25.65
N SER A 133 16.77 42.36 -26.61
CA SER A 133 17.09 42.92 -27.92
C SER A 133 17.39 44.41 -27.80
N THR A 134 18.68 44.77 -27.72
CA THR A 134 19.13 46.13 -27.97
C THR A 134 19.56 46.27 -29.43
N LEU A 135 18.74 47.01 -30.18
CA LEU A 135 19.01 47.51 -31.53
C LEU A 135 20.15 48.54 -31.47
N SER A 136 21.24 48.25 -32.15
CA SER A 136 22.26 49.24 -32.51
C SER A 136 23.04 48.72 -33.72
N GLY A 137 22.76 49.30 -34.89
CA GLY A 137 23.47 48.99 -36.13
C GLY A 137 24.70 49.88 -36.34
N ARG A 138 25.70 49.35 -37.07
CA ARG A 138 26.37 50.05 -38.19
C ARG A 138 27.50 49.22 -38.82
N ARG A 139 27.36 49.02 -40.14
CA ARG A 139 28.31 49.20 -41.25
C ARG A 139 29.57 48.31 -41.42
N ASP A 140 29.51 47.57 -42.53
CA ASP A 140 30.39 47.58 -43.72
C ASP A 140 31.92 47.48 -43.62
N ARG A 141 32.47 46.41 -44.26
CA ARG A 141 33.43 46.38 -45.40
C ARG A 141 33.92 44.91 -45.58
N ARG A 142 33.75 44.25 -46.74
CA ARG A 142 34.60 44.25 -47.97
C ARG A 142 36.05 43.81 -47.69
N ASP A 143 36.75 42.93 -48.42
CA ASP A 143 36.62 42.26 -49.73
C ASP A 143 37.64 41.07 -49.76
N ASP A 144 37.52 40.18 -50.76
CA ASP A 144 38.58 39.42 -51.49
C ASP A 144 39.34 38.25 -50.79
N ASP A 145 39.79 37.16 -51.43
CA ASP A 145 39.60 36.52 -52.75
C ASP A 145 40.34 35.14 -52.72
N ASP A 146 39.92 34.24 -53.63
CA ASP A 146 40.64 33.18 -54.35
C ASP A 146 41.23 31.87 -53.71
N GLY A 147 41.06 30.77 -54.48
CA GLY A 147 42.22 29.94 -54.85
C GLY A 147 42.36 28.48 -54.36
N GLY A 148 41.59 27.55 -54.93
CA GLY A 148 42.06 26.30 -55.56
C GLY A 148 43.13 25.34 -54.96
N THR A 149 42.69 24.08 -54.82
CA THR A 149 43.36 22.81 -55.25
C THR A 149 44.38 22.02 -54.39
N ALA A 150 44.01 20.75 -54.18
CA ALA A 150 44.75 19.49 -54.39
C ALA A 150 45.73 18.92 -53.33
N TYR A 151 45.28 17.79 -52.76
CA TYR A 151 45.98 16.52 -52.45
C TYR A 151 47.52 16.48 -52.57
N THR A 152 48.21 16.06 -51.49
CA THR A 152 48.89 14.75 -51.39
C THR A 152 49.62 14.55 -50.03
N ASN A 153 49.43 13.33 -49.51
CA ASN A 153 50.26 12.47 -48.66
C ASN A 153 51.40 13.02 -47.77
N ALA A 154 51.16 12.88 -46.46
CA ALA A 154 51.92 12.08 -45.48
C ALA A 154 53.46 12.05 -45.54
N THR A 155 54.10 12.54 -44.46
CA THR A 155 55.06 11.80 -43.60
C THR A 155 55.56 12.73 -42.48
N GLY A 156 55.54 12.28 -41.23
CA GLY A 156 56.12 13.07 -40.12
C GLY A 156 55.65 12.66 -38.73
N ARG A 157 56.48 11.87 -38.06
CA ARG A 157 56.37 11.27 -36.73
C ARG A 157 56.13 12.25 -35.55
N ASP A 158 55.58 11.63 -34.49
CA ASP A 158 55.75 11.89 -33.06
C ASP A 158 55.14 13.14 -32.41
N ARG A 159 54.00 12.94 -31.73
CA ARG A 159 53.91 13.16 -30.26
C ARG A 159 52.59 12.66 -29.69
N ALA A 160 52.71 11.95 -28.58
CA ALA A 160 51.63 11.36 -27.80
C ALA A 160 50.50 12.35 -27.45
N ASN A 161 49.24 11.92 -27.62
CA ASN A 161 48.19 12.41 -26.74
C ASN A 161 47.12 11.33 -26.51
N LYS A 162 46.79 11.16 -25.24
CA LYS A 162 45.85 10.16 -24.69
C LYS A 162 44.47 10.37 -25.29
N GLN A 163 44.06 9.47 -26.17
CA GLN A 163 42.66 9.34 -26.55
C GLN A 163 41.93 8.63 -25.41
N ALA A 164 41.30 9.42 -24.55
CA ALA A 164 40.28 8.94 -23.65
C ALA A 164 39.15 8.33 -24.50
N GLN A 165 39.16 7.01 -24.62
CA GLN A 165 37.96 6.24 -24.92
C GLN A 165 36.93 6.61 -23.84
N ARG A 166 36.12 7.62 -24.12
CA ARG A 166 34.79 7.73 -23.53
C ARG A 166 34.02 6.54 -24.05
N SER A 167 34.16 5.42 -23.34
CA SER A 167 33.10 4.43 -23.26
C SER A 167 31.82 5.21 -22.96
N ARG A 168 31.00 5.42 -23.99
CA ARG A 168 29.59 5.73 -23.79
C ARG A 168 29.07 4.55 -23.00
N VAL A 169 28.98 4.73 -21.68
CA VAL A 169 28.09 3.92 -20.86
C VAL A 169 26.72 4.24 -21.43
N VAL A 170 26.29 3.42 -22.38
CA VAL A 170 24.88 3.25 -22.67
C VAL A 170 24.33 2.72 -21.35
N VAL A 171 23.80 3.62 -20.53
CA VAL A 171 22.93 3.25 -19.43
C VAL A 171 21.69 2.68 -20.11
N SER A 172 21.79 1.41 -20.47
CA SER A 172 20.66 0.54 -20.68
C SER A 172 19.83 0.68 -19.42
N SER A 173 18.69 1.36 -19.51
CA SER A 173 17.61 1.28 -18.52
C SER A 173 17.00 -0.12 -18.62
N GLY A 174 17.80 -1.16 -18.39
CA GLY A 174 17.34 -2.51 -18.24
C GLY A 174 16.48 -2.55 -16.99
N LYS A 175 15.16 -2.45 -17.16
CA LYS A 175 14.19 -2.74 -16.10
C LYS A 175 14.60 -4.08 -15.50
N THR A 176 15.10 -4.07 -14.27
CA THR A 176 15.59 -5.28 -13.62
C THR A 176 14.43 -6.26 -13.56
N LYS A 177 14.56 -7.43 -14.20
CA LYS A 177 13.47 -8.42 -14.23
C LYS A 177 13.16 -8.85 -12.79
N ILE A 178 11.96 -8.55 -12.33
CA ILE A 178 11.48 -8.98 -11.02
C ILE A 178 11.08 -10.46 -11.14
N PRO A 179 11.58 -11.36 -10.26
CA PRO A 179 11.28 -12.78 -10.35
C PRO A 179 9.79 -13.09 -10.08
N ASP A 180 9.28 -14.11 -10.77
CA ASP A 180 7.91 -14.64 -10.61
C ASP A 180 7.83 -15.51 -9.34
N ARG A 181 7.96 -14.85 -8.19
CA ARG A 181 7.77 -15.46 -6.87
C ARG A 181 6.91 -14.57 -6.01
N VAL A 182 6.12 -15.22 -5.15
CA VAL A 182 5.32 -14.54 -4.13
C VAL A 182 5.63 -15.10 -2.76
N PHE A 183 5.68 -14.22 -1.77
CA PHE A 183 5.85 -14.56 -0.36
C PHE A 183 4.53 -14.33 0.38
N PHE A 184 4.10 -15.35 1.13
CA PHE A 184 3.08 -15.23 2.15
C PHE A 184 3.70 -15.55 3.51
N LEU A 185 3.26 -14.86 4.55
CA LEU A 185 3.76 -15.04 5.92
C LEU A 185 2.62 -15.32 6.90
N ASN A 186 2.69 -16.46 7.58
CA ASN A 186 1.84 -16.78 8.73
C ASN A 186 2.70 -17.01 9.98
N MET A 187 2.64 -16.09 10.92
CA MET A 187 3.39 -16.22 12.17
C MET A 187 2.59 -16.81 13.33
N TYR A 188 1.28 -16.98 13.17
CA TYR A 188 0.41 -17.50 14.21
C TYR A 188 0.50 -19.02 14.27
N GLN A 189 0.74 -19.57 15.46
CA GLN A 189 0.73 -21.02 15.67
C GLN A 189 -0.67 -21.61 15.43
N ASN A 190 -1.69 -20.90 15.90
CA ASN A 190 -3.09 -21.22 15.67
C ASN A 190 -3.58 -20.47 14.43
N ILE A 191 -3.71 -21.18 13.31
CA ILE A 191 -4.28 -20.64 12.09
C ILE A 191 -5.79 -20.82 12.20
N ARG A 192 -6.48 -19.70 12.44
CA ARG A 192 -7.91 -19.69 12.72
C ARG A 192 -8.62 -18.99 11.56
N GLY A 193 -9.37 -19.76 10.77
CA GLY A 193 -10.07 -19.29 9.58
C GLY A 193 -9.54 -19.97 8.31
N CYS A 194 -10.25 -21.00 7.87
CA CYS A 194 -9.88 -21.80 6.70
C CYS A 194 -9.80 -20.94 5.41
N ALA A 195 -10.77 -20.05 5.22
CA ALA A 195 -10.88 -19.26 4.01
C ALA A 195 -9.81 -18.19 3.84
N HIS A 196 -9.45 -17.49 4.92
CA HIS A 196 -8.55 -16.34 4.83
C HIS A 196 -7.21 -16.74 4.25
N THR A 197 -6.55 -17.66 4.93
CA THR A 197 -5.20 -18.09 4.59
C THR A 197 -5.14 -18.90 3.30
N GLN A 198 -6.07 -19.83 3.09
CA GLN A 198 -5.96 -20.78 1.98
C GLN A 198 -6.44 -20.20 0.66
N CYS A 199 -7.51 -19.40 0.67
CA CYS A 199 -8.03 -18.80 -0.56
C CYS A 199 -7.04 -17.78 -1.13
N SER A 200 -6.29 -17.08 -0.27
CA SER A 200 -5.25 -16.16 -0.73
C SER A 200 -4.19 -16.85 -1.58
N ILE A 201 -3.73 -18.02 -1.13
CA ILE A 201 -2.75 -18.82 -1.86
C ILE A 201 -3.38 -19.47 -3.09
N GLU A 202 -4.57 -20.07 -2.97
CA GLU A 202 -5.23 -20.76 -4.08
C GLU A 202 -5.61 -19.82 -5.22
N SER A 203 -6.25 -18.69 -4.90
CA SER A 203 -6.61 -17.68 -5.89
C SER A 203 -5.36 -17.13 -6.58
N PHE A 204 -4.27 -16.90 -5.84
CA PHE A 204 -3.02 -16.45 -6.45
C PHE A 204 -2.46 -17.49 -7.43
N LEU A 205 -2.38 -18.76 -7.04
CA LEU A 205 -1.89 -19.86 -7.89
C LEU A 205 -2.74 -20.06 -9.15
N ALA A 206 -4.06 -19.87 -9.04
CA ALA A 206 -5.00 -19.98 -10.14
C ALA A 206 -4.80 -18.85 -11.16
N LYS A 207 -4.59 -17.61 -10.69
CA LYS A 207 -4.39 -16.44 -11.55
C LYS A 207 -2.95 -16.30 -12.07
N ASN A 208 -1.96 -16.90 -11.41
CA ASN A 208 -0.54 -16.72 -11.71
C ASN A 208 0.16 -18.07 -11.96
N PRO A 209 -0.02 -18.70 -13.14
CA PRO A 209 0.46 -20.06 -13.41
C PRO A 209 1.98 -20.21 -13.27
N ASN A 210 2.74 -19.16 -13.62
CA ASN A 210 4.22 -19.19 -13.66
C ASN A 210 4.89 -18.84 -12.33
N TYR A 211 4.12 -18.48 -11.30
CA TYR A 211 4.69 -18.04 -10.03
C TYR A 211 5.03 -19.21 -9.11
N THR A 212 6.16 -19.10 -8.42
CA THR A 212 6.47 -19.94 -7.24
C THR A 212 5.95 -19.26 -5.98
N VAL A 213 5.20 -19.99 -5.16
CA VAL A 213 4.65 -19.52 -3.90
C VAL A 213 5.53 -19.97 -2.74
N TYR A 214 6.03 -19.02 -1.96
CA TYR A 214 6.78 -19.27 -0.74
C TYR A 214 5.90 -18.97 0.47
N ILE A 215 5.64 -19.98 1.30
CA ILE A 215 4.87 -19.83 2.53
C ILE A 215 5.83 -19.92 3.71
N TYR A 216 6.10 -18.78 4.33
CA TYR A 216 6.83 -18.71 5.59
C TYR A 216 5.84 -18.90 6.74
N SER A 217 6.04 -19.94 7.56
CA SER A 217 5.14 -20.20 8.69
C SER A 217 5.82 -20.69 9.96
N SER A 218 5.28 -20.26 11.11
CA SER A 218 5.60 -20.84 12.42
C SER A 218 4.98 -22.22 12.65
N ASN A 219 3.97 -22.60 11.84
CA ASN A 219 3.31 -23.89 11.87
C ASN A 219 3.32 -24.51 10.47
N LEU A 220 4.45 -25.14 10.11
CA LEU A 220 4.60 -25.80 8.81
C LEU A 220 3.72 -27.04 8.68
N THR A 221 3.42 -27.74 9.78
CA THR A 221 2.59 -28.94 9.77
C THR A 221 1.20 -28.64 9.23
N TYR A 222 0.56 -27.56 9.67
CA TYR A 222 -0.74 -27.14 9.15
C TYR A 222 -0.72 -26.95 7.62
N PHE A 223 0.25 -26.20 7.10
CA PHE A 223 0.35 -25.97 5.66
C PHE A 223 0.71 -27.24 4.91
N ARG A 224 1.60 -28.07 5.46
CA ARG A 224 1.93 -29.36 4.86
C ARG A 224 0.68 -30.22 4.71
N THR A 225 -0.11 -30.39 5.76
CA THR A 225 -1.35 -31.18 5.71
C THR A 225 -2.37 -30.62 4.72
N LYS A 226 -2.60 -29.30 4.72
CA LYS A 226 -3.61 -28.68 3.84
C LYS A 226 -3.20 -28.64 2.37
N TRP A 227 -1.90 -28.49 2.09
CA TRP A 227 -1.38 -28.43 0.71
C TRP A 227 -0.84 -29.76 0.20
N SER A 228 -0.60 -30.77 1.06
CA SER A 228 -0.18 -32.11 0.63
C SER A 228 -1.24 -32.82 -0.20
N GLU A 229 -2.51 -32.57 0.06
CA GLU A 229 -3.62 -33.06 -0.78
C GLU A 229 -3.56 -32.47 -2.18
N ARG A 230 -3.10 -31.22 -2.30
CA ARG A 230 -3.10 -30.45 -3.55
C ARG A 230 -1.87 -30.74 -4.41
N LYS A 231 -0.76 -31.20 -3.79
CA LYS A 231 0.52 -31.57 -4.43
C LYS A 231 1.01 -30.56 -5.49
N ASP A 232 0.78 -29.28 -5.27
CA ASP A 232 1.19 -28.25 -6.22
C ASP A 232 2.72 -28.05 -6.12
N PRO A 233 3.49 -28.36 -7.18
CA PRO A 233 4.95 -28.28 -7.14
C PRO A 233 5.48 -26.84 -7.02
N ARG A 234 4.61 -25.84 -7.19
CA ARG A 234 4.96 -24.41 -7.09
C ARG A 234 4.99 -23.91 -5.65
N ILE A 235 4.60 -24.72 -4.68
CA ILE A 235 4.56 -24.33 -3.27
C ILE A 235 5.85 -24.74 -2.56
N VAL A 236 6.52 -23.76 -1.98
CA VAL A 236 7.72 -23.93 -1.15
C VAL A 236 7.38 -23.52 0.28
N LEU A 237 7.45 -24.48 1.20
CA LEU A 237 7.25 -24.23 2.63
C LEU A 237 8.57 -23.85 3.30
N LYS A 238 8.56 -22.77 4.08
CA LYS A 238 9.73 -22.26 4.83
C LYS A 238 9.36 -21.99 6.28
N THR A 239 10.24 -22.31 7.20
CA THR A 239 10.08 -21.90 8.61
C THR A 239 10.19 -20.38 8.69
N ALA A 240 9.32 -19.73 9.46
CA ALA A 240 9.41 -18.30 9.76
C ALA A 240 10.50 -18.00 10.81
N ASP A 241 11.76 -18.34 10.49
CA ASP A 241 12.91 -18.00 11.33
C ASP A 241 13.31 -16.54 11.09
N PHE A 242 12.99 -15.67 12.04
CA PHE A 242 13.27 -14.24 11.92
C PHE A 242 14.76 -13.90 11.98
N ALA A 243 15.59 -14.71 12.65
CA ALA A 243 17.04 -14.47 12.66
C ALA A 243 17.61 -14.65 11.25
N ASP A 244 17.23 -15.74 10.57
CA ASP A 244 17.61 -16.00 9.17
C ASP A 244 17.02 -14.95 8.21
N ILE A 245 15.72 -14.64 8.35
CA ILE A 245 15.07 -13.63 7.50
C ILE A 245 15.75 -12.27 7.63
N PHE A 246 16.17 -11.86 8.83
CA PHE A 246 16.76 -10.54 9.07
C PHE A 246 18.27 -10.47 8.87
N SER A 247 18.99 -11.60 8.82
CA SER A 247 20.45 -11.57 8.68
C SER A 247 20.90 -10.81 7.42
N GLY A 248 21.92 -9.95 7.54
CA GLY A 248 22.41 -9.12 6.44
C GLY A 248 21.48 -7.96 6.04
N THR A 249 20.47 -7.66 6.86
CA THR A 249 19.56 -6.51 6.66
C THR A 249 19.66 -5.53 7.82
N PRO A 250 19.14 -4.28 7.69
CA PRO A 250 19.07 -3.35 8.83
C PRO A 250 18.34 -3.92 10.05
N PHE A 251 17.50 -4.95 9.89
CA PHE A 251 16.77 -5.57 10.98
C PHE A 251 17.60 -6.52 11.84
N GLU A 252 18.78 -6.95 11.41
CA GLU A 252 19.59 -7.95 12.13
C GLU A 252 19.89 -7.50 13.58
N ASN A 253 20.49 -6.32 13.72
CA ASN A 253 20.81 -5.75 15.04
C ASN A 253 19.55 -5.32 15.80
N TRP A 254 18.54 -4.80 15.10
CA TRP A 254 17.26 -4.43 15.72
C TRP A 254 16.57 -5.63 16.36
N TYR A 255 16.56 -6.77 15.68
CA TYR A 255 16.00 -8.02 16.19
C TYR A 255 16.84 -8.59 17.32
N ALA A 256 18.16 -8.69 17.13
CA ALA A 256 19.10 -9.22 18.13
C ALA A 256 19.08 -8.41 19.44
N SER A 257 18.92 -7.08 19.36
CA SER A 257 18.81 -6.21 20.55
C SER A 257 17.53 -6.43 21.38
N GLY A 258 16.54 -7.17 20.85
CA GLY A 258 15.24 -7.32 21.51
C GLY A 258 14.33 -6.08 21.42
N THR A 259 14.74 -5.01 20.72
CA THR A 259 13.96 -3.78 20.57
C THR A 259 12.56 -4.02 19.99
N TYR A 260 12.42 -5.02 19.12
CA TYR A 260 11.13 -5.42 18.56
C TYR A 260 10.06 -5.81 19.60
N ARG A 261 10.47 -6.12 20.85
CA ARG A 261 9.58 -6.44 21.97
C ARG A 261 8.98 -5.20 22.64
N LYS A 262 9.48 -3.99 22.35
CA LYS A 262 9.01 -2.72 22.91
C LYS A 262 7.70 -2.24 22.25
N THR A 263 6.71 -3.11 22.16
CA THR A 263 5.40 -2.85 21.56
C THR A 263 4.41 -3.94 21.98
N ARG A 264 3.12 -3.62 22.00
CA ARG A 264 2.07 -4.65 22.10
C ARG A 264 1.77 -5.35 20.75
N TRP A 265 2.28 -4.80 19.65
CA TRP A 265 2.02 -5.27 18.28
C TRP A 265 3.17 -6.14 17.75
N ILE A 266 3.75 -6.99 18.59
CA ILE A 266 4.95 -7.78 18.24
C ILE A 266 4.74 -8.57 16.94
N PRO A 267 3.63 -9.32 16.77
CA PRO A 267 3.44 -10.08 15.54
C PRO A 267 3.34 -9.17 14.32
N ASN A 268 2.55 -8.11 14.39
CA ASN A 268 2.39 -7.17 13.30
C ASN A 268 3.73 -6.55 12.87
N ASN A 269 4.54 -6.07 13.83
CA ASN A 269 5.82 -5.45 13.51
C ASN A 269 6.88 -6.43 12.97
N LEU A 270 6.94 -7.65 13.49
CA LEU A 270 7.81 -8.68 12.93
C LEU A 270 7.37 -9.08 11.51
N SER A 271 6.06 -9.13 11.23
CA SER A 271 5.54 -9.35 9.87
C SER A 271 5.86 -8.19 8.93
N ASN A 272 5.72 -6.94 9.39
CA ASN A 272 6.11 -5.74 8.64
C ASN A 272 7.62 -5.72 8.31
N ALA A 273 8.48 -6.16 9.24
CA ALA A 273 9.91 -6.27 8.96
C ALA A 273 10.21 -7.42 7.99
N ALA A 274 9.60 -8.60 8.20
CA ALA A 274 9.88 -9.79 7.40
C ALA A 274 9.47 -9.62 5.94
N ARG A 275 8.33 -8.98 5.65
CA ARG A 275 7.91 -8.72 4.26
C ARG A 275 8.92 -7.87 3.48
N LEU A 276 9.47 -6.85 4.13
CA LEU A 276 10.49 -5.98 3.54
C LEU A 276 11.80 -6.74 3.34
N ALA A 277 12.24 -7.50 4.34
CA ALA A 277 13.47 -8.28 4.27
C ALA A 277 13.43 -9.35 3.17
N LEU A 278 12.32 -10.11 3.07
CA LEU A 278 12.15 -11.15 2.06
C LEU A 278 12.20 -10.58 0.64
N VAL A 279 11.44 -9.52 0.38
CA VAL A 279 11.39 -8.89 -0.95
C VAL A 279 12.71 -8.21 -1.28
N TRP A 280 13.38 -7.57 -0.30
CA TRP A 280 14.71 -7.00 -0.53
C TRP A 280 15.77 -8.06 -0.84
N LYS A 281 15.80 -9.17 -0.11
CA LYS A 281 16.80 -10.24 -0.33
C LYS A 281 16.60 -10.94 -1.68
N TYR A 282 15.35 -11.26 -2.00
CA TYR A 282 15.05 -12.24 -3.03
C TYR A 282 14.34 -11.68 -4.26
N GLY A 283 13.86 -10.44 -4.19
CA GLY A 283 12.96 -9.87 -5.20
C GLY A 283 11.64 -10.62 -5.28
N GLY A 284 10.69 -10.08 -6.05
CA GLY A 284 9.37 -10.67 -6.27
C GLY A 284 8.28 -9.88 -5.58
N THR A 285 7.20 -10.57 -5.20
CA THR A 285 6.01 -9.97 -4.60
C THR A 285 5.81 -10.48 -3.17
N TYR A 286 5.37 -9.65 -2.25
CA TYR A 286 4.79 -10.07 -0.97
C TYR A 286 3.30 -9.74 -0.94
N LEU A 287 2.51 -10.65 -0.37
CA LEU A 287 1.09 -10.48 -0.09
C LEU A 287 0.77 -10.89 1.35
N ASP A 288 -0.09 -10.12 2.02
CA ASP A 288 -0.75 -10.59 3.23
C ASP A 288 -1.70 -11.78 2.91
N MET A 289 -2.06 -12.57 3.93
CA MET A 289 -2.86 -13.78 3.77
C MET A 289 -4.38 -13.53 3.79
N ASP A 290 -4.79 -12.32 3.45
CA ASP A 290 -6.18 -11.86 3.34
C ASP A 290 -6.38 -11.05 2.05
N PHE A 291 -5.66 -11.47 1.00
CA PHE A 291 -5.91 -11.10 -0.37
C PHE A 291 -6.73 -12.17 -1.10
N ILE A 292 -7.60 -11.77 -2.02
CA ILE A 292 -8.15 -12.64 -3.07
C ILE A 292 -7.65 -12.13 -4.42
N SER A 293 -6.93 -12.96 -5.17
CA SER A 293 -6.47 -12.59 -6.51
C SER A 293 -7.61 -12.73 -7.51
N LEU A 294 -7.92 -11.65 -8.21
CA LEU A 294 -9.01 -11.56 -9.20
C LEU A 294 -8.48 -11.66 -10.62
N ASN A 295 -7.29 -11.12 -10.87
CA ASN A 295 -6.62 -11.17 -12.17
C ASN A 295 -5.12 -11.53 -11.99
N PRO A 296 -4.44 -11.96 -13.07
CA PRO A 296 -2.99 -12.19 -13.04
C PRO A 296 -2.21 -10.93 -12.64
N MET A 297 -1.00 -11.11 -12.10
CA MET A 297 -0.06 -10.02 -11.91
C MET A 297 0.17 -9.32 -13.26
N PRO A 298 0.14 -7.98 -13.33
CA PRO A 298 0.19 -7.30 -14.61
C PRO A 298 1.51 -7.52 -15.33
N ALA A 299 1.43 -7.78 -16.64
CA ALA A 299 2.61 -7.94 -17.46
C ALA A 299 3.41 -6.63 -17.49
N GLY A 300 4.72 -6.73 -17.26
CA GLY A 300 5.61 -5.58 -17.27
C GLY A 300 5.55 -4.69 -16.01
N LEU A 301 4.78 -5.07 -14.97
CA LEU A 301 4.77 -4.34 -13.70
C LEU A 301 6.14 -4.45 -13.02
N GLY A 302 6.80 -3.29 -12.89
CA GLY A 302 8.08 -3.11 -12.22
C GLY A 302 7.93 -3.04 -10.70
N SER A 303 8.81 -2.27 -10.06
CA SER A 303 8.73 -2.02 -8.62
C SER A 303 7.44 -1.28 -8.31
N ALA A 304 6.64 -1.82 -7.40
CA ALA A 304 5.31 -1.31 -7.13
C ALA A 304 4.92 -1.45 -5.65
N VAL A 305 4.20 -0.43 -5.19
CA VAL A 305 3.45 -0.40 -3.93
C VAL A 305 2.00 -0.01 -4.25
N ALA A 306 1.09 -0.21 -3.31
CA ALA A 306 -0.32 0.13 -3.53
C ALA A 306 -0.82 1.18 -2.54
N ALA A 307 -1.58 2.14 -3.05
CA ALA A 307 -2.30 3.09 -2.20
C ALA A 307 -3.42 2.38 -1.43
N GLU A 308 -3.48 2.62 -0.12
CA GLU A 308 -4.61 2.22 0.74
C GLU A 308 -5.78 3.18 0.59
N ASP A 309 -5.46 4.47 0.52
CA ASP A 309 -6.37 5.59 0.36
C ASP A 309 -5.61 6.74 -0.32
N ASP A 310 -6.20 7.93 -0.33
CA ASP A 310 -5.54 9.10 -0.91
C ASP A 310 -4.27 9.51 -0.14
N LYS A 311 -4.06 9.08 1.10
CA LYS A 311 -3.00 9.59 2.00
C LYS A 311 -1.95 8.56 2.37
N SER A 312 -2.26 7.28 2.20
CA SER A 312 -1.47 6.18 2.74
C SER A 312 -1.13 5.15 1.67
N ILE A 313 0.11 4.68 1.69
CA ILE A 313 0.60 3.52 0.93
C ILE A 313 0.59 2.32 1.86
N ASN A 314 -0.11 1.25 1.51
CA ASN A 314 -0.11 0.01 2.29
C ASN A 314 1.13 -0.83 1.96
N ASN A 315 1.63 -1.58 2.94
CA ASN A 315 2.68 -2.57 2.76
C ASN A 315 2.17 -4.03 2.74
N ALA A 316 0.85 -4.24 2.65
CA ALA A 316 0.21 -5.54 2.47
C ALA A 316 0.47 -6.14 1.08
N PHE A 317 0.66 -5.27 0.09
CA PHE A 317 1.18 -5.61 -1.24
C PHE A 317 2.47 -4.82 -1.47
N ILE A 318 3.56 -5.51 -1.79
CA ILE A 318 4.78 -4.88 -2.30
C ILE A 318 5.42 -5.77 -3.36
N ARG A 319 5.98 -5.16 -4.41
CA ARG A 319 6.69 -5.85 -5.49
C ARG A 319 7.97 -5.11 -5.81
N PHE A 320 9.12 -5.77 -5.76
CA PHE A 320 10.41 -5.12 -6.03
C PHE A 320 11.43 -6.10 -6.62
N SER A 321 12.44 -5.56 -7.31
CA SER A 321 13.67 -6.29 -7.59
C SER A 321 14.47 -6.53 -6.30
N ALA A 322 15.32 -7.55 -6.30
CA ALA A 322 16.23 -7.78 -5.18
C ALA A 322 17.19 -6.59 -5.01
N GLY A 323 17.47 -6.21 -3.77
CA GLY A 323 18.38 -5.11 -3.44
C GLY A 323 17.78 -3.71 -3.61
N HIS A 324 16.50 -3.56 -3.95
CA HIS A 324 15.90 -2.27 -4.27
C HIS A 324 16.08 -1.22 -3.15
N GLN A 325 16.60 -0.05 -3.51
CA GLN A 325 17.00 0.96 -2.52
C GLN A 325 15.82 1.56 -1.74
N PHE A 326 14.65 1.72 -2.37
CA PHE A 326 13.44 2.14 -1.64
C PHE A 326 13.12 1.21 -0.45
N VAL A 327 13.20 -0.11 -0.66
CA VAL A 327 12.95 -1.10 0.40
C VAL A 327 14.03 -1.01 1.48
N ARG A 328 15.30 -0.82 1.09
CA ARG A 328 16.41 -0.63 2.03
C ARG A 328 16.22 0.63 2.89
N GLU A 329 15.83 1.74 2.28
CA GLU A 329 15.53 2.98 3.00
C GLU A 329 14.33 2.81 3.94
N ALA A 330 13.30 2.06 3.53
CA ALA A 330 12.21 1.69 4.43
C ALA A 330 12.66 0.83 5.61
N MET A 331 13.56 -0.13 5.41
CA MET A 331 14.10 -0.94 6.53
C MET A 331 14.94 -0.10 7.50
N LYS A 332 15.79 0.81 6.99
CA LYS A 332 16.58 1.72 7.84
C LYS A 332 15.67 2.64 8.65
N ASP A 333 14.69 3.23 7.97
CA ASP A 333 13.72 4.11 8.59
C ASP A 333 12.90 3.39 9.67
N PHE A 334 12.42 2.18 9.38
CA PHE A 334 11.74 1.33 10.36
C PHE A 334 12.58 1.21 11.63
N VAL A 335 13.87 0.89 11.53
CA VAL A 335 14.71 0.68 12.71
C VAL A 335 14.98 1.99 13.45
N ALA A 336 15.24 3.08 12.72
CA ALA A 336 15.57 4.38 13.30
C ALA A 336 14.36 5.04 13.99
N ASP A 337 13.18 4.92 13.39
CA ASP A 337 11.91 5.46 13.88
C ASP A 337 11.00 4.30 14.30
N PHE A 338 11.46 3.46 15.23
CA PHE A 338 10.63 2.39 15.78
C PHE A 338 9.71 2.92 16.88
N SER A 339 8.42 3.08 16.55
CA SER A 339 7.38 3.41 17.54
C SER A 339 6.46 2.24 17.84
N GLY A 340 6.61 1.66 19.04
CA GLY A 340 5.74 0.58 19.51
C GLY A 340 4.33 1.01 19.92
N ASN A 341 4.07 2.31 20.01
CA ASN A 341 2.81 2.89 20.50
C ASN A 341 1.72 2.96 19.42
N LEU A 342 2.11 2.96 18.15
CA LEU A 342 1.23 3.21 17.01
C LEU A 342 1.20 1.98 16.10
N TRP A 343 0.02 1.34 15.97
CA TRP A 343 -0.14 0.10 15.19
C TRP A 343 0.39 0.22 13.76
N GLY A 344 -0.06 1.22 13.01
CA GLY A 344 0.31 1.39 11.60
C GLY A 344 1.65 2.06 11.36
N HIS A 345 2.44 2.37 12.41
CA HIS A 345 3.68 3.14 12.24
C HIS A 345 4.69 2.39 11.38
N GLN A 346 4.91 1.10 11.63
CA GLN A 346 5.83 0.29 10.81
C GLN A 346 5.18 -0.44 9.64
N GLY A 347 3.88 -0.22 9.45
CA GLY A 347 3.11 -0.74 8.33
C GLY A 347 2.86 0.35 7.29
N PRO A 348 1.59 0.72 7.02
CA PRO A 348 1.26 1.71 6.00
C PRO A 348 1.95 3.07 6.17
N LYS A 349 2.15 3.55 7.41
CA LYS A 349 2.82 4.85 7.62
C LYS A 349 4.29 4.83 7.22
N LEU A 350 4.95 3.67 7.19
CA LEU A 350 6.36 3.55 6.82
C LEU A 350 6.58 3.83 5.35
N LEU A 351 5.88 3.09 4.46
CA LEU A 351 6.05 3.31 3.03
C LEU A 351 5.60 4.71 2.62
N THR A 352 4.52 5.19 3.25
CA THR A 352 4.04 6.57 3.08
C THR A 352 5.13 7.57 3.43
N ARG A 353 5.70 7.55 4.65
CA ARG A 353 6.69 8.56 5.04
C ARG A 353 8.00 8.46 4.25
N VAL A 354 8.42 7.25 3.87
CA VAL A 354 9.62 7.05 3.04
C VAL A 354 9.39 7.61 1.64
N PHE A 355 8.20 7.40 1.06
CA PHE A 355 7.81 8.01 -0.21
C PHE A 355 7.77 9.54 -0.10
N MET A 356 7.06 10.08 0.89
CA MET A 356 6.93 11.53 1.09
C MET A 356 8.31 12.19 1.28
N ARG A 357 9.19 11.52 2.04
CA ARG A 357 10.54 12.02 2.29
C ARG A 357 11.40 12.09 1.05
N ASN A 358 11.34 11.08 0.19
CA ASN A 358 12.32 10.95 -0.89
C ASN A 358 11.78 11.37 -2.26
N CYS A 359 10.50 11.15 -2.53
CA CYS A 359 9.94 11.14 -3.88
C CYS A 359 8.86 12.20 -4.13
N LEU A 360 8.17 12.70 -3.11
CA LEU A 360 7.03 13.62 -3.28
C LEU A 360 7.44 14.97 -3.93
N ASP A 361 6.70 15.42 -4.94
CA ASP A 361 6.80 16.80 -5.41
C ASP A 361 5.93 17.71 -4.52
N ILE A 362 6.60 18.54 -3.70
CA ILE A 362 5.92 19.38 -2.69
C ILE A 362 5.18 20.54 -3.36
N ASP A 363 5.78 21.14 -4.37
CA ASP A 363 5.25 22.31 -5.04
C ASP A 363 4.08 21.91 -5.95
N GLU A 364 4.22 20.81 -6.69
CA GLU A 364 3.13 20.28 -7.52
C GLU A 364 1.95 19.77 -6.67
N LEU A 365 2.22 19.22 -5.47
CA LEU A 365 1.16 18.88 -4.52
C LEU A 365 0.42 20.12 -4.01
N GLU A 366 1.13 21.21 -3.70
CA GLU A 366 0.51 22.46 -3.27
C GLU A 366 -0.43 23.00 -4.35
N GLU A 367 0.06 23.10 -5.58
CA GLU A 367 -0.76 23.57 -6.71
C GLU A 367 -1.95 22.66 -6.99
N TRP A 368 -1.76 21.34 -6.88
CA TRP A 368 -2.86 20.40 -7.02
C TRP A 368 -3.94 20.60 -5.95
N LEU A 369 -3.55 20.76 -4.68
CA LEU A 369 -4.49 21.02 -3.59
C LEU A 369 -5.24 22.36 -3.80
N VAL A 370 -4.53 23.41 -4.23
CA VAL A 370 -5.12 24.71 -4.54
C VAL A 370 -6.12 24.59 -5.70
N SER A 371 -5.79 23.82 -6.75
CA SER A 371 -6.70 23.55 -7.87
C SER A 371 -7.99 22.83 -7.43
N ARG A 372 -7.94 22.09 -6.31
CA ARG A 372 -9.07 21.44 -5.67
C ARG A 372 -9.83 22.35 -4.70
N LYS A 373 -9.63 23.67 -4.81
CA LYS A 373 -10.27 24.71 -4.00
C LYS A 373 -9.88 24.68 -2.52
N LEU A 374 -8.72 24.09 -2.18
CA LEU A 374 -8.15 24.25 -0.84
C LEU A 374 -7.41 25.59 -0.75
N PRO A 375 -7.69 26.46 0.23
CA PRO A 375 -6.94 27.70 0.39
C PRO A 375 -5.43 27.42 0.50
N ARG A 376 -4.59 28.28 -0.10
CA ARG A 376 -3.14 28.04 -0.18
C ARG A 376 -2.49 27.88 1.21
N ASP A 377 -2.93 28.64 2.21
CA ASP A 377 -2.42 28.51 3.57
C ASP A 377 -2.81 27.17 4.21
N GLU A 378 -4.01 26.66 3.92
CA GLU A 378 -4.45 25.34 4.36
C GLU A 378 -3.70 24.22 3.62
N ALA A 379 -3.45 24.38 2.33
CA ALA A 379 -2.63 23.45 1.53
C ALA A 379 -1.21 23.36 2.10
N LYS A 380 -0.56 24.51 2.35
CA LYS A 380 0.75 24.58 3.02
C LYS A 380 0.74 23.93 4.39
N ALA A 381 -0.28 24.19 5.21
CA ALA A 381 -0.40 23.59 6.54
C ALA A 381 -0.56 22.06 6.47
N LEU A 382 -1.37 21.56 5.54
CA LEU A 382 -1.57 20.14 5.30
C LEU A 382 -0.28 19.46 4.83
N ILE A 383 0.40 20.04 3.85
CA ILE A 383 1.68 19.55 3.35
C ILE A 383 2.70 19.53 4.49
N ARG A 384 2.89 20.65 5.21
CA ARG A 384 3.79 20.71 6.37
C ARG A 384 3.48 19.66 7.44
N ALA A 385 2.22 19.30 7.64
CA ALA A 385 1.85 18.24 8.57
C ALA A 385 2.27 16.84 8.06
N GLN A 386 2.27 16.63 6.74
CA GLN A 386 2.71 15.38 6.10
C GLN A 386 4.24 15.28 5.95
N VAL A 387 4.91 16.42 5.75
CA VAL A 387 6.36 16.51 5.48
C VAL A 387 7.15 17.18 6.62
N ARG A 388 6.63 17.12 7.85
CA ARG A 388 7.15 17.90 8.98
C ARG A 388 8.63 17.70 9.26
N ASP A 389 9.15 16.52 8.96
CA ASP A 389 10.48 16.07 9.33
C ASP A 389 11.46 15.99 8.14
N LEU A 390 11.22 16.80 7.09
CA LEU A 390 12.17 16.90 5.97
C LEU A 390 13.36 17.81 6.32
N ASN A 391 14.56 17.38 5.95
CA ASN A 391 15.77 18.15 6.17
C ASN A 391 15.89 19.34 5.20
N ALA A 392 16.76 20.30 5.53
CA ALA A 392 16.97 21.51 4.72
C ALA A 392 17.40 21.19 3.27
N THR A 393 18.20 20.14 3.08
CA THR A 393 18.62 19.68 1.75
C THR A 393 17.42 19.28 0.90
N ARG A 394 16.46 18.54 1.48
CA ARG A 394 15.25 18.07 0.81
C ARG A 394 14.30 19.20 0.39
N LEU A 395 14.32 20.30 1.13
CA LEU A 395 13.54 21.50 0.83
C LEU A 395 14.26 22.47 -0.13
N SER A 396 15.51 22.18 -0.49
CA SER A 396 16.28 23.04 -1.41
C SER A 396 15.95 22.73 -2.86
N ALA A 397 16.04 23.75 -3.73
CA ALA A 397 15.91 23.60 -5.18
C ALA A 397 17.01 22.69 -5.80
N ALA A 398 18.08 22.39 -5.05
CA ALA A 398 19.15 21.51 -5.46
C ALA A 398 18.90 20.03 -5.11
N TYR A 399 17.78 19.70 -4.47
CA TYR A 399 17.46 18.31 -4.13
C TYR A 399 17.27 17.46 -5.39
N VAL A 400 18.11 16.45 -5.55
CA VAL A 400 17.95 15.44 -6.60
C VAL A 400 17.32 14.19 -5.96
N PRO A 401 16.11 13.77 -6.38
CA PRO A 401 15.51 12.54 -5.90
C PRO A 401 16.43 11.33 -6.16
N PRO A 402 16.50 10.37 -5.23
CA PRO A 402 17.16 9.10 -5.50
C PRO A 402 16.55 8.39 -6.71
N ASP A 403 17.37 7.65 -7.47
CA ASP A 403 16.93 6.98 -8.70
C ASP A 403 15.72 6.06 -8.49
N PHE A 404 15.62 5.43 -7.31
CA PHE A 404 14.51 4.54 -6.95
C PHE A 404 13.14 5.23 -6.94
N CYS A 405 13.10 6.56 -6.94
CA CYS A 405 11.84 7.28 -7.02
C CYS A 405 11.25 7.11 -8.42
N TYR A 406 12.05 7.11 -9.48
CA TYR A 406 11.56 7.16 -10.86
C TYR A 406 11.02 5.83 -11.39
N ASP A 407 11.42 4.71 -10.81
CA ASP A 407 10.98 3.36 -11.19
C ASP A 407 9.95 2.74 -10.22
N LEU A 408 9.55 3.49 -9.19
CA LEU A 408 8.53 3.09 -8.21
C LEU A 408 7.12 3.46 -8.68
N THR A 409 6.31 2.48 -9.03
CA THR A 409 4.88 2.68 -9.29
C THR A 409 4.10 2.72 -7.96
N VAL A 410 3.27 3.76 -7.78
CA VAL A 410 2.25 3.79 -6.72
C VAL A 410 0.92 3.43 -7.36
N MET A 411 0.52 2.16 -7.25
CA MET A 411 -0.71 1.66 -7.85
C MET A 411 -1.93 2.33 -7.23
N LYS A 412 -2.96 2.56 -8.06
CA LYS A 412 -4.25 3.09 -7.60
C LYS A 412 -4.88 2.19 -6.56
N ARG A 413 -5.67 2.81 -5.68
CA ARG A 413 -6.46 2.11 -4.65
C ARG A 413 -7.33 1.02 -5.26
N GLU A 414 -7.94 1.28 -6.40
CA GLU A 414 -8.86 0.35 -7.07
C GLU A 414 -8.14 -0.89 -7.64
N SER A 415 -6.83 -0.80 -7.87
CA SER A 415 -6.01 -1.89 -8.42
C SER A 415 -5.76 -2.99 -7.40
N VAL A 416 -5.44 -2.59 -6.18
CA VAL A 416 -5.23 -3.49 -5.04
C VAL A 416 -6.31 -3.12 -4.02
N TYR A 417 -7.55 -3.49 -4.35
CA TYR A 417 -8.76 -2.92 -3.77
C TYR A 417 -8.81 -3.16 -2.26
N PRO A 418 -8.69 -2.11 -1.43
CA PRO A 418 -8.77 -2.25 0.00
C PRO A 418 -10.22 -2.12 0.47
N LEU A 419 -10.72 -3.16 1.14
CA LEU A 419 -12.00 -3.15 1.83
C LEU A 419 -11.74 -3.12 3.33
N TRP A 420 -12.03 -1.97 3.94
CA TRP A 420 -11.64 -1.71 5.32
C TRP A 420 -12.49 -2.53 6.29
N CYS A 421 -12.00 -2.75 7.51
CA CYS A 421 -12.72 -3.49 8.53
C CYS A 421 -14.12 -2.92 8.83
N SER A 422 -14.30 -1.59 8.71
CA SER A 422 -15.61 -0.94 8.84
C SER A 422 -16.60 -1.33 7.74
N GLU A 423 -16.10 -1.81 6.61
CA GLU A 423 -16.86 -2.22 5.42
C GLU A 423 -16.99 -3.74 5.32
N ALA A 424 -16.41 -4.52 6.25
CA ALA A 424 -16.37 -5.99 6.22
C ALA A 424 -17.77 -6.63 6.00
N LYS A 425 -18.83 -6.02 6.52
CA LYS A 425 -20.22 -6.50 6.31
C LYS A 425 -20.66 -6.51 4.84
N LEU A 426 -20.06 -5.67 4.01
CA LEU A 426 -20.33 -5.61 2.56
C LEU A 426 -20.05 -6.95 1.88
N LEU A 427 -19.05 -7.69 2.36
CA LEU A 427 -18.70 -9.00 1.79
C LEU A 427 -19.76 -10.09 2.00
N LYS A 428 -20.72 -9.84 2.90
CA LYS A 428 -21.87 -10.71 3.17
C LYS A 428 -23.12 -10.32 2.39
N THR A 429 -23.14 -9.17 1.72
CA THR A 429 -24.33 -8.77 0.97
C THR A 429 -24.48 -9.61 -0.29
N PRO A 430 -25.72 -9.84 -0.77
CA PRO A 430 -25.93 -10.52 -2.05
C PRO A 430 -25.20 -9.80 -3.19
N TRP A 431 -24.39 -10.52 -3.96
CA TRP A 431 -23.52 -9.91 -4.97
C TRP A 431 -24.30 -9.14 -6.04
N ARG A 432 -25.50 -9.62 -6.40
CA ARG A 432 -26.41 -8.94 -7.35
C ARG A 432 -26.87 -7.57 -6.83
N GLN A 433 -27.08 -7.43 -5.52
CA GLN A 433 -27.41 -6.13 -4.90
C GLN A 433 -26.20 -5.18 -4.85
N ALA A 434 -24.98 -5.73 -4.95
CA ALA A 434 -23.73 -4.99 -4.99
C ALA A 434 -23.10 -5.01 -6.40
N CYS A 435 -23.94 -5.02 -7.45
CA CYS A 435 -23.51 -5.22 -8.82
C CYS A 435 -22.39 -4.29 -9.27
N LYS A 436 -22.55 -2.99 -8.99
CA LYS A 436 -21.57 -1.95 -9.34
C LYS A 436 -20.19 -2.24 -8.73
N LEU A 437 -20.15 -2.63 -7.46
CA LEU A 437 -18.89 -2.98 -6.79
C LEU A 437 -18.26 -4.22 -7.42
N CYS A 438 -19.06 -5.26 -7.69
CA CYS A 438 -18.55 -6.48 -8.31
C CYS A 438 -17.99 -6.20 -9.71
N ARG A 439 -18.62 -5.32 -10.48
CA ARG A 439 -18.11 -4.85 -11.77
C ARG A 439 -16.79 -4.10 -11.62
N GLU A 440 -16.72 -3.15 -10.69
CA GLU A 440 -15.48 -2.42 -10.40
C GLU A 440 -14.34 -3.35 -10.01
N LEU A 441 -14.60 -4.37 -9.17
CA LEU A 441 -13.62 -5.39 -8.79
C LEU A 441 -13.16 -6.20 -10.01
N GLN A 442 -14.09 -6.65 -10.87
CA GLN A 442 -13.75 -7.41 -12.06
C GLN A 442 -12.91 -6.59 -13.06
N GLU A 443 -13.25 -5.31 -13.25
CA GLU A 443 -12.66 -4.47 -14.29
C GLU A 443 -11.34 -3.82 -13.89
N LYS A 444 -11.20 -3.43 -12.61
CA LYS A 444 -10.11 -2.54 -12.17
C LYS A 444 -9.16 -3.17 -11.18
N ALA A 445 -9.56 -4.23 -10.48
CA ALA A 445 -8.75 -4.82 -9.43
C ALA A 445 -7.97 -6.05 -9.91
N ILE A 446 -6.69 -6.13 -9.55
CA ILE A 446 -5.95 -7.40 -9.59
C ILE A 446 -6.24 -8.26 -8.38
N MET A 447 -6.53 -7.63 -7.24
CA MET A 447 -6.79 -8.33 -6.00
C MET A 447 -7.63 -7.48 -5.05
N LEU A 448 -8.36 -8.16 -4.18
CA LEU A 448 -9.10 -7.59 -3.06
C LEU A 448 -8.34 -7.86 -1.77
N HIS A 449 -7.98 -6.82 -1.02
CA HIS A 449 -7.50 -6.90 0.36
C HIS A 449 -8.69 -6.65 1.29
N TYR A 450 -8.98 -7.56 2.22
CA TYR A 450 -10.22 -7.47 3.01
C TYR A 450 -10.06 -7.63 4.53
N TRP A 451 -8.84 -7.54 5.05
CA TRP A 451 -8.53 -7.54 6.49
C TRP A 451 -9.22 -8.69 7.23
N GLY A 452 -8.76 -9.91 6.96
CA GLY A 452 -9.44 -11.15 7.31
C GLY A 452 -9.74 -11.30 8.81
N HIS A 453 -8.98 -10.64 9.68
CA HIS A 453 -9.24 -10.60 11.13
C HIS A 453 -10.62 -9.99 11.49
N SER A 454 -11.27 -9.30 10.54
CA SER A 454 -12.59 -8.66 10.74
C SER A 454 -13.73 -9.68 10.78
N PHE A 455 -13.46 -10.92 10.39
CA PHE A 455 -14.43 -12.01 10.38
C PHE A 455 -14.12 -13.00 11.51
N PRO A 456 -15.12 -13.38 12.33
CA PRO A 456 -14.98 -14.46 13.30
C PRO A 456 -14.52 -15.77 12.64
N HIS A 457 -13.84 -16.63 13.40
CA HIS A 457 -13.29 -17.87 12.85
C HIS A 457 -14.35 -18.89 12.40
N ASN A 458 -15.55 -18.81 12.97
CA ASN A 458 -16.71 -19.63 12.62
C ASN A 458 -17.64 -18.91 11.63
N ASP A 459 -17.22 -17.77 11.09
CA ASP A 459 -18.02 -17.04 10.13
C ASP A 459 -18.10 -17.83 8.81
N SER A 460 -19.22 -17.66 8.11
CA SER A 460 -19.47 -18.31 6.82
C SER A 460 -20.03 -17.29 5.84
N PHE A 461 -19.73 -17.47 4.57
CA PHE A 461 -20.29 -16.66 3.50
C PHE A 461 -21.22 -17.53 2.66
N SER A 462 -22.45 -17.07 2.41
CA SER A 462 -23.33 -17.73 1.46
C SER A 462 -22.75 -17.63 0.06
N GLU A 463 -23.03 -18.62 -0.79
CA GLU A 463 -22.60 -18.58 -2.21
C GLU A 463 -23.12 -17.35 -2.96
N SER A 464 -24.28 -16.84 -2.54
CA SER A 464 -24.89 -15.63 -3.08
C SER A 464 -24.26 -14.34 -2.59
N SER A 465 -23.36 -14.37 -1.59
CA SER A 465 -22.68 -13.17 -1.11
C SER A 465 -21.56 -12.73 -2.04
N ILE A 466 -21.07 -11.49 -1.91
CA ILE A 466 -19.89 -11.02 -2.66
C ILE A 466 -18.69 -11.96 -2.44
N MET A 467 -18.36 -12.23 -1.17
CA MET A 467 -17.25 -13.14 -0.84
C MET A 467 -17.50 -14.57 -1.35
N GLY A 468 -18.72 -15.10 -1.23
CA GLY A 468 -19.07 -16.40 -1.78
C GLY A 468 -18.84 -16.48 -3.28
N LYS A 469 -19.33 -15.48 -4.04
CA LYS A 469 -19.12 -15.36 -5.49
C LYS A 469 -17.65 -15.24 -5.87
N LEU A 470 -16.86 -14.47 -5.12
CA LEU A 470 -15.41 -14.32 -5.33
C LEU A 470 -14.67 -15.64 -5.08
N MET A 471 -14.96 -16.30 -3.97
CA MET A 471 -14.24 -17.51 -3.54
C MET A 471 -14.62 -18.75 -4.35
N THR A 472 -15.89 -18.93 -4.68
CA THR A 472 -16.34 -20.02 -5.57
C THR A 472 -15.67 -19.92 -6.94
N ALA A 473 -15.45 -18.69 -7.43
CA ALA A 473 -14.81 -18.47 -8.73
C ALA A 473 -13.27 -18.56 -8.70
N THR A 474 -12.62 -18.10 -7.62
CA THR A 474 -11.15 -17.95 -7.58
C THR A 474 -10.43 -18.99 -6.72
N CYS A 475 -11.11 -19.59 -5.73
CA CYS A 475 -10.55 -20.60 -4.84
C CYS A 475 -11.56 -21.70 -4.46
N PRO A 476 -12.19 -22.37 -5.45
CA PRO A 476 -13.28 -23.30 -5.23
C PRO A 476 -12.92 -24.48 -4.30
N ARG A 477 -11.67 -24.97 -4.32
CA ARG A 477 -11.27 -26.08 -3.45
C ARG A 477 -11.25 -25.64 -1.99
N THR A 478 -10.71 -24.45 -1.71
CA THR A 478 -10.77 -23.85 -0.38
C THR A 478 -12.21 -23.62 0.06
N PHE A 479 -13.03 -23.02 -0.81
CA PHE A 479 -14.44 -22.74 -0.49
C PHE A 479 -15.19 -24.01 -0.05
N ALA A 480 -15.03 -25.11 -0.79
CA ALA A 480 -15.60 -26.41 -0.42
C ALA A 480 -15.00 -26.98 0.88
N GLN A 481 -13.67 -26.96 1.03
CA GLN A 481 -12.97 -27.48 2.22
C GLN A 481 -13.30 -26.72 3.51
N CYS A 482 -13.70 -25.46 3.42
CA CYS A 482 -14.14 -24.67 4.57
C CYS A 482 -15.59 -24.93 4.98
N GLY A 483 -16.31 -25.84 4.28
CA GLY A 483 -17.70 -26.17 4.58
C GLY A 483 -18.68 -25.09 4.17
N TRP A 484 -18.33 -24.27 3.17
CA TRP A 484 -19.16 -23.14 2.71
C TRP A 484 -19.91 -23.43 1.41
N GLY A 485 -19.59 -24.53 0.72
CA GLY A 485 -20.40 -25.08 -0.37
C GLY A 485 -21.62 -25.84 0.16
N PRO A 486 -22.60 -26.17 -0.70
CA PRO A 486 -23.71 -27.04 -0.33
C PRO A 486 -23.15 -28.33 0.26
N SER A 487 -23.60 -28.69 1.46
CA SER A 487 -23.39 -30.01 2.03
C SER A 487 -23.91 -31.02 1.01
N GLY A 488 -22.99 -31.76 0.39
CA GLY A 488 -23.31 -32.85 -0.53
C GLY A 488 -24.04 -33.98 0.16
#